data_AF-A8MK02-F1
#
_entry.id   AF-A8MK02-F1
#
_cell.length_a   1.000
_cell.length_b   1.000
_cell.length_c   1.000
_cell.angle_alpha   90.00
_cell.angle_beta   90.00
_cell.angle_gamma   90.00
#
_symmetry.space_group_name_H-M   'P 1'
#
loop_
_entity.id
_entity.type
_entity.pdbx_description
1 polymer ?
#
loop_
_entity_poly.entity_id
_entity_poly.type
_entity_poly.pdbx_seq_one_letter_code
_entity_poly.pdbx_strand_id
1 'polypeptide(L)'
;MKKTLILILAIALMSSVFAYGDVSQVYRQGFVEGYLMEPLGETLKIESYEGNIYSLPLRLNTIYTIDAQYVNASNFIPGMEIYAEVHGRSVTLVEGYSTSSLGYIPPGSKIRTGRVAKIDNNVLVLKLATGNEETFFLTPATVTLKNGVNTSLSALYEGDKVKLYFDEVNANIVSRIHIEGDSIRINGLYKGKVGVVDGFANKITINDVQVLKNGSWSKSNSAALTIPYNGNVPLYIGGYNIPYDNLKYYKGKTMYIAMKDFFGSNQADRMIVQNQYESTYSDKIKDINWFTGEFELKNNRNIGFHDGTIVIKNDRIVDNFSLSSDSDVFVVADGRGLQSSADVIYVLNENVNNSNIGQHYIYAGRMDQIVEDRLWLKNFFLLEENDWQSFDDEKELFFDNDTDIYDLTNNKKLSLKEFYSGSYAVDEDSKYAKDNRLRDWHSYVYTDGDRISAIMVQKNMDSLLRQRVTNGVIAPGPNSIRQDRYAGWTIELTNARDWSSAKAQWMEKNANLNINLEKALIIKDGKQIQPYDLKAGDRIYLVRDDFYGKVLIVK
;
A
#
# COMPACT_ATOMS: atom_id res chain seq x y z
N MET A 1 73.54 -35.71 25.62
CA MET A 1 72.89 -36.00 24.31
C MET A 1 71.82 -37.08 24.37
N LYS A 2 71.94 -38.17 25.17
CA LYS A 2 70.89 -39.21 25.24
C LYS A 2 69.53 -38.75 25.82
N LYS A 3 69.50 -37.79 26.75
CA LYS A 3 68.24 -37.29 27.36
C LYS A 3 67.44 -36.36 26.42
N THR A 4 68.12 -35.62 25.55
CA THR A 4 67.49 -34.71 24.58
C THR A 4 66.86 -35.47 23.41
N LEU A 5 67.45 -36.61 23.01
CA LEU A 5 66.92 -37.43 21.92
C LEU A 5 65.60 -38.15 22.32
N ILE A 6 65.48 -38.56 23.58
CA ILE A 6 64.26 -39.23 24.10
C ILE A 6 63.10 -38.23 24.20
N LEU A 7 63.38 -36.97 24.55
CA LEU A 7 62.35 -35.93 24.63
C LEU A 7 61.82 -35.57 23.23
N ILE A 8 62.69 -35.51 22.21
CA ILE A 8 62.29 -35.24 20.82
C ILE A 8 61.47 -36.40 20.23
N LEU A 9 61.83 -37.65 20.55
CA LEU A 9 61.06 -38.83 20.11
C LEU A 9 59.68 -38.92 20.79
N ALA A 10 59.58 -38.51 22.07
CA ALA A 10 58.31 -38.45 22.78
C ALA A 10 57.38 -37.35 22.23
N ILE A 11 57.93 -36.20 21.84
CA ILE A 11 57.17 -35.10 21.23
C ILE A 11 56.73 -35.46 19.80
N ALA A 12 57.55 -36.18 19.03
CA ALA A 12 57.18 -36.64 17.68
C ALA A 12 56.13 -37.77 17.67
N LEU A 13 56.05 -38.58 18.73
CA LEU A 13 54.99 -39.58 18.89
C LEU A 13 53.66 -38.98 19.39
N MET A 14 53.71 -37.86 20.12
CA MET A 14 52.51 -37.12 20.54
C MET A 14 51.95 -36.14 19.49
N SER A 15 52.64 -35.93 18.36
CA SER A 15 52.10 -35.17 17.22
C SER A 15 51.39 -36.04 16.17
N SER A 16 51.01 -37.27 16.51
CA SER A 16 49.95 -37.97 15.80
C SER A 16 48.62 -37.27 16.11
N VAL A 17 48.36 -36.19 15.38
CA VAL A 17 47.04 -35.59 15.28
C VAL A 17 46.10 -36.73 14.91
N PHE A 18 45.21 -37.09 15.84
CA PHE A 18 43.99 -37.78 15.51
C PHE A 18 43.27 -36.89 14.50
N ALA A 19 43.43 -37.21 13.22
CA ALA A 19 42.47 -36.80 12.22
C ALA A 19 41.16 -37.49 12.65
N TYR A 20 40.33 -36.76 13.39
CA TYR A 20 38.91 -37.06 13.46
C TYR A 20 38.42 -36.93 12.02
N GLY A 21 38.38 -38.06 11.33
CA GLY A 21 37.78 -38.16 10.01
C GLY A 21 36.34 -37.74 10.16
N ASP A 22 35.98 -36.68 9.45
CA ASP A 22 34.62 -36.19 9.29
C ASP A 22 33.65 -37.38 9.12
N VAL A 23 32.78 -37.54 10.11
CA VAL A 23 31.86 -38.68 10.24
C VAL A 23 30.66 -38.53 9.29
N SER A 24 30.63 -37.49 8.44
CA SER A 24 29.57 -37.22 7.47
C SER A 24 29.94 -37.51 6.00
N GLN A 25 30.96 -38.34 5.74
CA GLN A 25 31.30 -38.66 4.35
C GLN A 25 30.31 -39.66 3.77
N VAL A 26 29.37 -39.17 2.96
CA VAL A 26 28.45 -39.92 2.08
C VAL A 26 29.14 -41.10 1.35
N TYR A 27 30.44 -40.96 1.03
CA TYR A 27 31.26 -42.01 0.43
C TYR A 27 31.52 -43.24 1.32
N ARG A 28 31.38 -43.14 2.65
CA ARG A 28 31.46 -44.26 3.59
C ARG A 28 30.10 -44.90 3.85
N GLN A 29 29.05 -44.08 3.91
CA GLN A 29 27.67 -44.53 4.12
C GLN A 29 27.12 -45.23 2.87
N GLY A 30 27.58 -44.84 1.69
CA GLY A 30 27.21 -45.47 0.43
C GLY A 30 25.85 -45.01 -0.11
N PHE A 31 25.21 -44.01 0.52
CA PHE A 31 23.99 -43.39 0.03
C PHE A 31 23.79 -41.99 0.60
N VAL A 32 22.88 -41.23 -0.01
CA VAL A 32 22.38 -39.94 0.47
C VAL A 32 20.90 -39.79 0.11
N GLU A 33 20.12 -39.24 1.05
CA GLU A 33 18.69 -38.95 0.88
C GLU A 33 18.44 -37.46 1.07
N GLY A 34 17.47 -36.90 0.36
CA GLY A 34 17.15 -35.48 0.41
C GLY A 34 16.45 -34.96 -0.83
N TYR A 35 16.55 -33.66 -1.06
CA TYR A 35 15.87 -32.97 -2.17
C TYR A 35 16.84 -32.66 -3.30
N LEU A 36 16.44 -32.98 -4.53
CA LEU A 36 17.18 -32.63 -5.74
C LEU A 36 17.21 -31.10 -5.91
N MET A 37 18.39 -30.50 -6.02
CA MET A 37 18.51 -29.03 -6.09
C MET A 37 18.49 -28.48 -7.52
N GLU A 38 18.99 -29.24 -8.49
CA GLU A 38 19.17 -28.83 -9.88
C GLU A 38 18.83 -29.99 -10.83
N PRO A 39 18.50 -29.74 -12.11
CA PRO A 39 18.28 -30.80 -13.09
C PRO A 39 19.51 -31.71 -13.19
N LEU A 40 19.29 -33.03 -13.35
CA LEU A 40 20.38 -34.01 -13.46
C LEU A 40 21.23 -33.75 -14.69
N GLY A 41 22.55 -33.60 -14.49
CA GLY A 41 23.56 -33.39 -15.54
C GLY A 41 24.73 -34.36 -15.37
N GLU A 42 25.97 -33.85 -15.35
CA GLU A 42 27.17 -34.66 -15.05
C GLU A 42 27.30 -34.99 -13.55
N THR A 43 26.62 -34.21 -12.72
CA THR A 43 26.62 -34.31 -11.26
C THR A 43 25.20 -34.27 -10.71
N LEU A 44 24.94 -35.06 -9.67
CA LEU A 44 23.79 -34.94 -8.79
C LEU A 44 24.09 -33.92 -7.69
N LYS A 45 23.29 -32.85 -7.60
CA LYS A 45 23.29 -31.94 -6.45
C LYS A 45 22.07 -32.19 -5.57
N ILE A 46 22.32 -32.56 -4.32
CA ILE A 46 21.30 -32.96 -3.36
C ILE A 46 21.53 -32.24 -2.02
N GLU A 47 20.45 -31.72 -1.45
CA GLU A 47 20.41 -31.22 -0.07
C GLU A 47 19.82 -32.31 0.82
N SER A 48 20.61 -32.83 1.76
CA SER A 48 20.10 -33.85 2.69
C SER A 48 19.08 -33.27 3.67
N TYR A 49 18.31 -34.13 4.34
CA TYR A 49 17.35 -33.67 5.37
C TYR A 49 18.00 -32.91 6.53
N GLU A 50 19.31 -33.06 6.73
CA GLU A 50 20.10 -32.34 7.73
C GLU A 50 20.61 -30.98 7.23
N GLY A 51 20.27 -30.60 5.99
CA GLY A 51 20.68 -29.34 5.35
C GLY A 51 22.09 -29.37 4.75
N ASN A 52 22.72 -30.55 4.64
CA ASN A 52 24.04 -30.70 4.03
C ASN A 52 23.91 -30.81 2.50
N ILE A 53 24.70 -30.02 1.76
CA ILE A 53 24.69 -30.03 0.31
C ILE A 53 25.81 -30.93 -0.22
N TYR A 54 25.44 -31.90 -1.05
CA TYR A 54 26.37 -32.79 -1.73
C TYR A 54 26.31 -32.59 -3.25
N SER A 55 27.49 -32.59 -3.88
CA SER A 55 27.65 -32.65 -5.33
C SER A 55 28.40 -33.92 -5.69
N LEU A 56 27.71 -34.86 -6.33
CA LEU A 56 28.20 -36.22 -6.55
C LEU A 56 28.22 -36.53 -8.06
N PRO A 57 29.32 -37.03 -8.63
CA PRO A 57 29.38 -37.33 -10.05
C PRO A 57 28.49 -38.54 -10.39
N LEU A 58 27.76 -38.43 -11.50
CA LEU A 58 26.92 -39.51 -12.02
C LEU A 58 27.77 -40.43 -12.91
N ARG A 59 27.60 -41.75 -12.80
CA ARG A 59 28.22 -42.69 -13.75
C ARG A 59 27.41 -42.76 -15.05
N LEU A 60 28.09 -43.09 -16.15
CA LEU A 60 27.47 -43.34 -17.47
C LEU A 60 26.34 -44.38 -17.43
N ASN A 61 26.38 -45.31 -16.48
CA ASN A 61 25.39 -46.37 -16.30
C ASN A 61 24.54 -46.20 -15.03
N THR A 62 24.36 -44.97 -14.55
CA THR A 62 23.47 -44.69 -13.41
C THR A 62 22.05 -45.13 -13.75
N ILE A 63 21.44 -45.88 -12.85
CA ILE A 63 20.05 -46.31 -12.95
C ILE A 63 19.15 -45.22 -12.38
N TYR A 64 18.07 -44.91 -13.09
CA TYR A 64 17.11 -43.88 -12.70
C TYR A 64 15.72 -44.52 -12.58
N THR A 65 15.13 -44.42 -11.39
CA THR A 65 13.83 -44.97 -11.09
C THR A 65 12.97 -43.94 -10.35
N ILE A 66 11.67 -43.89 -10.66
CA ILE A 66 10.69 -43.12 -9.87
C ILE A 66 9.60 -44.09 -9.45
N ASP A 67 9.33 -44.19 -8.15
CA ASP A 67 8.42 -45.18 -7.55
C ASP A 67 8.68 -46.61 -8.07
N ALA A 68 9.97 -46.99 -8.07
CA ALA A 68 10.50 -48.24 -8.60
C ALA A 68 10.28 -48.50 -10.11
N GLN A 69 9.84 -47.50 -10.89
CA GLN A 69 9.74 -47.61 -12.35
C GLN A 69 10.93 -46.95 -13.04
N TYR A 70 11.52 -47.63 -14.04
CA TYR A 70 12.63 -47.07 -14.81
C TYR A 70 12.20 -45.84 -15.62
N VAL A 71 12.95 -44.75 -15.48
CA VAL A 71 12.71 -43.48 -16.18
C VAL A 71 13.99 -42.91 -16.78
N ASN A 72 13.87 -41.86 -17.59
CA ASN A 72 15.04 -41.08 -18.02
C ASN A 72 15.44 -40.07 -16.94
N ALA A 73 16.72 -39.70 -16.88
CA ALA A 73 17.22 -38.67 -15.98
C ALA A 73 16.48 -37.32 -16.13
N SER A 74 15.98 -37.02 -17.34
CA SER A 74 15.18 -35.82 -17.62
C SER A 74 13.83 -35.77 -16.90
N ASN A 75 13.36 -36.89 -16.33
CA ASN A 75 12.11 -36.96 -15.59
C ASN A 75 12.26 -36.50 -14.13
N PHE A 76 13.48 -36.31 -13.65
CA PHE A 76 13.75 -35.77 -12.32
C PHE A 76 13.73 -34.25 -12.34
N ILE A 77 12.94 -33.65 -11.45
CA ILE A 77 12.71 -32.20 -11.40
C ILE A 77 13.28 -31.67 -10.08
N PRO A 78 13.94 -30.50 -10.05
CA PRO A 78 14.35 -29.86 -8.80
C PRO A 78 13.21 -29.76 -7.78
N GLY A 79 13.50 -30.07 -6.52
CA GLY A 79 12.54 -30.19 -5.43
C GLY A 79 11.98 -31.61 -5.22
N MET A 80 12.25 -32.54 -6.13
CA MET A 80 11.88 -33.95 -5.96
C MET A 80 12.69 -34.58 -4.81
N GLU A 81 12.00 -35.33 -3.95
CA GLU A 81 12.64 -36.16 -2.94
C GLU A 81 13.30 -37.36 -3.62
N ILE A 82 14.57 -37.57 -3.32
CA ILE A 82 15.39 -38.58 -3.96
C ILE A 82 16.26 -39.33 -2.96
N TYR A 83 16.48 -40.60 -3.26
CA TYR A 83 17.51 -41.45 -2.65
C TYR A 83 18.58 -41.73 -3.71
N ALA A 84 19.85 -41.51 -3.39
CA ALA A 84 20.96 -41.78 -4.28
C ALA A 84 21.95 -42.76 -3.66
N GLU A 85 22.21 -43.87 -4.33
CA GLU A 85 23.22 -44.85 -3.95
C GLU A 85 24.58 -44.47 -4.51
N VAL A 86 25.60 -44.47 -3.66
CA VAL A 86 26.96 -44.02 -3.96
C VAL A 86 27.94 -45.17 -3.81
N HIS A 87 28.52 -45.60 -4.93
CA HIS A 87 29.56 -46.63 -4.93
C HIS A 87 30.92 -46.04 -5.31
N GLY A 88 31.83 -46.06 -4.34
CA GLY A 88 33.15 -45.45 -4.45
C GLY A 88 33.04 -43.93 -4.39
N ARG A 89 33.15 -43.25 -5.54
CA ARG A 89 33.04 -41.78 -5.63
C ARG A 89 31.93 -41.30 -6.55
N SER A 90 31.04 -42.18 -7.00
CA SER A 90 30.03 -41.83 -7.99
C SER A 90 28.70 -42.50 -7.68
N VAL A 91 27.63 -41.84 -8.11
CA VAL A 91 26.26 -42.33 -7.97
C VAL A 91 26.01 -43.47 -8.95
N THR A 92 25.36 -44.54 -8.49
CA THR A 92 24.99 -45.71 -9.31
C THR A 92 23.48 -45.87 -9.46
N LEU A 93 22.70 -45.34 -8.53
CA LEU A 93 21.24 -45.36 -8.55
C LEU A 93 20.72 -44.01 -8.06
N VAL A 94 19.69 -43.49 -8.71
CA VAL A 94 18.85 -42.41 -8.21
C VAL A 94 17.40 -42.89 -8.25
N GLU A 95 16.81 -43.05 -7.07
CA GLU A 95 15.38 -43.32 -6.88
C GLU A 95 14.70 -41.99 -6.53
N GLY A 96 13.65 -41.63 -7.25
CA GLY A 96 12.79 -40.49 -6.95
C GLY A 96 11.45 -40.94 -6.41
N TYR A 97 10.89 -40.17 -5.50
CA TYR A 97 9.56 -40.43 -4.95
C TYR A 97 8.59 -39.38 -5.51
N SER A 98 7.47 -39.84 -6.09
CA SER A 98 6.43 -38.89 -6.49
C SER A 98 5.78 -38.29 -5.24
N THR A 99 6.02 -36.99 -5.00
CA THR A 99 5.33 -36.30 -3.91
C THR A 99 3.87 -36.08 -4.30
N SER A 100 2.97 -36.11 -3.32
CA SER A 100 1.54 -35.82 -3.48
C SER A 100 1.24 -34.38 -3.91
N SER A 101 2.24 -33.49 -3.96
CA SER A 101 2.13 -32.09 -4.38
C SER A 101 2.88 -31.83 -5.69
N LEU A 102 2.28 -32.27 -6.80
CA LEU A 102 2.62 -31.79 -8.14
C LEU A 102 2.43 -30.27 -8.20
N GLY A 103 3.52 -29.49 -8.25
CA GLY A 103 3.48 -28.04 -8.47
C GLY A 103 3.94 -27.15 -7.31
N TYR A 104 4.54 -27.70 -6.25
CA TYR A 104 5.28 -26.89 -5.28
C TYR A 104 6.49 -26.24 -5.95
N ILE A 105 6.70 -24.96 -5.68
CA ILE A 105 7.90 -24.23 -6.08
C ILE A 105 8.51 -23.57 -4.84
N PRO A 106 9.84 -23.33 -4.81
CA PRO A 106 10.44 -22.60 -3.71
C PRO A 106 9.69 -21.27 -3.49
N PRO A 107 9.34 -20.89 -2.24
CA PRO A 107 8.62 -19.66 -1.96
C PRO A 107 9.24 -18.46 -2.67
N GLY A 108 8.43 -17.78 -3.49
CA GLY A 108 8.83 -16.60 -4.25
C GLY A 108 9.57 -16.82 -5.57
N SER A 109 9.65 -18.06 -6.07
CA SER A 109 10.23 -18.39 -7.38
C SER A 109 9.31 -18.03 -8.56
N LYS A 110 7.99 -17.99 -8.37
CA LYS A 110 7.05 -17.37 -9.31
C LYS A 110 6.77 -15.95 -8.86
N ILE A 111 7.05 -15.02 -9.76
CA ILE A 111 6.81 -13.59 -9.56
C ILE A 111 5.84 -13.09 -10.63
N ARG A 112 4.89 -12.26 -10.22
CA ARG A 112 4.10 -11.41 -11.11
C ARG A 112 4.29 -9.96 -10.72
N THR A 113 4.36 -9.06 -11.69
CA THR A 113 4.53 -7.63 -11.45
C THR A 113 3.55 -6.87 -12.34
N GLY A 114 2.83 -5.93 -11.74
CA GLY A 114 1.80 -5.17 -12.42
C GLY A 114 1.35 -3.98 -11.59
N ARG A 115 0.40 -3.22 -12.13
CA ARG A 115 -0.33 -2.17 -11.39
C ARG A 115 -1.68 -2.72 -10.94
N VAL A 116 -2.09 -2.39 -9.72
CA VAL A 116 -3.40 -2.76 -9.20
C VAL A 116 -4.48 -2.03 -9.97
N ALA A 117 -5.31 -2.77 -10.70
CA ALA A 117 -6.44 -2.22 -11.45
C ALA A 117 -7.70 -2.15 -10.59
N LYS A 118 -7.96 -3.21 -9.81
CA LYS A 118 -9.12 -3.32 -8.93
C LYS A 118 -8.76 -4.11 -7.67
N ILE A 119 -9.36 -3.73 -6.56
CA ILE A 119 -9.32 -4.45 -5.29
C ILE A 119 -10.76 -4.79 -4.90
N ASP A 120 -11.06 -6.07 -4.70
CA ASP A 120 -12.42 -6.52 -4.39
C ASP A 120 -12.45 -7.78 -3.50
N ASN A 121 -12.75 -7.67 -2.21
CA ASN A 121 -13.08 -8.79 -1.31
C ASN A 121 -12.14 -10.00 -1.46
N ASN A 122 -10.88 -9.86 -1.01
CA ASN A 122 -9.82 -10.85 -1.18
C ASN A 122 -9.44 -11.18 -2.64
N VAL A 123 -9.95 -10.44 -3.63
CA VAL A 123 -9.58 -10.54 -5.04
C VAL A 123 -8.78 -9.29 -5.44
N LEU A 124 -7.71 -9.52 -6.19
CA LEU A 124 -6.82 -8.49 -6.72
C LEU A 124 -6.71 -8.64 -8.23
N VAL A 125 -7.06 -7.60 -8.98
CA VAL A 125 -6.84 -7.55 -10.43
C VAL A 125 -5.60 -6.72 -10.72
N LEU A 126 -4.62 -7.31 -11.41
CA LEU A 126 -3.43 -6.60 -11.86
C LEU A 126 -3.44 -6.38 -13.36
N LYS A 127 -3.15 -5.14 -13.77
CA LYS A 127 -2.77 -4.80 -15.13
C LYS A 127 -1.27 -4.98 -15.31
N LEU A 128 -0.90 -5.92 -16.17
CA LEU A 128 0.49 -6.24 -16.49
C LEU A 128 1.10 -5.18 -17.43
N ALA A 129 2.43 -5.19 -17.55
CA ALA A 129 3.13 -4.30 -18.49
C ALA A 129 2.73 -4.53 -19.96
N THR A 130 2.20 -5.72 -20.29
CA THR A 130 1.65 -6.05 -21.62
C THR A 130 0.29 -5.43 -21.88
N GLY A 131 -0.37 -4.85 -20.86
CA GLY A 131 -1.73 -4.31 -20.94
C GLY A 131 -2.82 -5.31 -20.55
N ASN A 132 -2.50 -6.61 -20.48
CA ASN A 132 -3.45 -7.64 -20.04
C ASN A 132 -3.76 -7.54 -18.55
N GLU A 133 -4.98 -7.91 -18.17
CA GLU A 133 -5.38 -8.04 -16.78
C GLU A 133 -5.36 -9.50 -16.32
N GLU A 134 -4.85 -9.73 -15.11
CA GLU A 134 -4.87 -11.03 -14.44
C GLU A 134 -5.49 -10.90 -13.05
N THR A 135 -6.25 -11.92 -12.63
CA THR A 135 -6.95 -11.96 -11.34
C THR A 135 -6.23 -12.89 -10.37
N PHE A 136 -6.04 -12.42 -9.14
CA PHE A 136 -5.38 -13.12 -8.05
C PHE A 136 -6.24 -13.10 -6.79
N PHE A 137 -5.99 -14.05 -5.90
CA PHE A 137 -6.71 -14.21 -4.63
C PHE A 137 -5.76 -13.99 -3.45
N LEU A 138 -6.29 -13.37 -2.42
CA LEU A 138 -5.60 -13.01 -1.19
C LEU A 138 -6.20 -13.82 -0.05
N THR A 139 -5.38 -14.12 0.95
CA THR A 139 -5.81 -14.87 2.13
C THR A 139 -5.27 -14.17 3.39
N PRO A 140 -5.76 -14.52 4.59
CA PRO A 140 -5.16 -14.04 5.83
C PRO A 140 -3.66 -14.39 5.97
N ALA A 141 -3.16 -15.39 5.24
CA ALA A 141 -1.75 -15.78 5.23
C ALA A 141 -0.91 -14.92 4.25
N THR A 142 -1.53 -14.10 3.39
CA THR A 142 -0.80 -13.27 2.44
C THR A 142 -0.02 -12.18 3.15
N VAL A 143 1.31 -12.27 3.11
CA VAL A 143 2.21 -11.28 3.72
C VAL A 143 2.27 -10.02 2.85
N THR A 144 2.00 -8.84 3.41
CA THR A 144 2.06 -7.57 2.68
C THR A 144 3.23 -6.73 3.17
N LEU A 145 4.20 -6.45 2.30
CA LEU A 145 5.33 -5.59 2.62
C LEU A 145 5.24 -4.26 1.87
N LYS A 146 5.47 -3.15 2.56
CA LYS A 146 5.67 -1.82 1.98
C LYS A 146 6.97 -1.25 2.52
N ASN A 147 7.86 -0.77 1.63
CA ASN A 147 9.21 -0.33 2.00
C ASN A 147 10.02 -1.39 2.81
N GLY A 148 9.77 -2.68 2.55
CA GLY A 148 10.42 -3.79 3.25
C GLY A 148 9.88 -4.09 4.65
N VAL A 149 8.87 -3.36 5.12
CA VAL A 149 8.23 -3.56 6.43
C VAL A 149 6.88 -4.26 6.23
N ASN A 150 6.57 -5.23 7.09
CA ASN A 150 5.26 -5.88 7.09
C ASN A 150 4.17 -4.89 7.49
N THR A 151 3.13 -4.79 6.70
CA THR A 151 2.00 -3.86 6.89
C THR A 151 0.68 -4.56 6.62
N SER A 152 -0.43 -3.90 6.99
CA SER A 152 -1.76 -4.36 6.66
C SER A 152 -2.01 -4.34 5.16
N LEU A 153 -2.79 -5.30 4.66
CA LEU A 153 -3.25 -5.32 3.28
C LEU A 153 -4.16 -4.10 2.96
N SER A 154 -4.76 -3.47 3.97
CA SER A 154 -5.52 -2.21 3.81
C SER A 154 -4.65 -1.02 3.36
N ALA A 155 -3.32 -1.15 3.40
CA ALA A 155 -2.39 -0.15 2.84
C ALA A 155 -2.33 -0.15 1.30
N LEU A 156 -2.94 -1.14 0.65
CA LEU A 156 -2.98 -1.27 -0.82
C LEU A 156 -4.03 -0.35 -1.45
N TYR A 157 -3.65 0.30 -2.54
CA TYR A 157 -4.50 1.19 -3.34
C TYR A 157 -4.58 0.73 -4.80
N GLU A 158 -5.70 1.03 -5.45
CA GLU A 158 -5.75 1.04 -6.91
C GLU A 158 -4.68 1.99 -7.47
N GLY A 159 -4.00 1.57 -8.53
CA GLY A 159 -2.84 2.25 -9.11
C GLY A 159 -1.50 1.88 -8.47
N ASP A 160 -1.47 1.19 -7.32
CA ASP A 160 -0.22 0.72 -6.72
C ASP A 160 0.53 -0.22 -7.68
N LYS A 161 1.85 -0.07 -7.76
CA LYS A 161 2.69 -1.05 -8.43
C LYS A 161 3.11 -2.10 -7.42
N VAL A 162 2.85 -3.36 -7.74
CA VAL A 162 3.11 -4.47 -6.83
C VAL A 162 3.90 -5.58 -7.48
N LYS A 163 4.61 -6.32 -6.65
CA LYS A 163 5.22 -7.60 -6.99
C LYS A 163 4.55 -8.69 -6.15
N LEU A 164 3.88 -9.62 -6.81
CA LEU A 164 3.24 -10.78 -6.19
C LEU A 164 4.18 -11.98 -6.25
N TYR A 165 4.24 -12.71 -5.15
CA TYR A 165 4.98 -13.95 -5.00
C TYR A 165 3.98 -15.09 -4.75
N PHE A 166 4.33 -16.28 -5.25
CA PHE A 166 3.52 -17.48 -5.15
C PHE A 166 4.40 -18.65 -4.69
N ASP A 167 3.78 -19.58 -3.98
CA ASP A 167 4.43 -20.78 -3.45
C ASP A 167 4.06 -22.04 -4.27
N GLU A 168 3.15 -21.91 -5.24
CA GLU A 168 2.74 -22.99 -6.16
C GLU A 168 2.72 -22.50 -7.63
N VAL A 169 3.09 -23.37 -8.57
CA VAL A 169 3.18 -23.05 -10.01
C VAL A 169 1.84 -22.55 -10.56
N ASN A 170 0.76 -23.23 -10.22
CA ASN A 170 -0.58 -22.99 -10.78
C ASN A 170 -1.50 -22.19 -9.86
N ALA A 171 -1.00 -21.72 -8.71
CA ALA A 171 -1.81 -20.90 -7.82
C ALA A 171 -1.98 -19.47 -8.38
N ASN A 172 -3.21 -18.99 -8.22
CA ASN A 172 -3.59 -17.58 -8.27
C ASN A 172 -3.69 -16.99 -6.85
N ILE A 173 -3.43 -17.79 -5.81
CA ILE A 173 -3.36 -17.36 -4.42
C ILE A 173 -1.98 -16.76 -4.14
N VAL A 174 -1.96 -15.52 -3.68
CA VAL A 174 -0.73 -14.76 -3.42
C VAL A 174 -0.19 -15.11 -2.03
N SER A 175 1.07 -15.52 -1.94
CA SER A 175 1.75 -15.74 -0.65
C SER A 175 2.33 -14.45 -0.08
N ARG A 176 2.86 -13.58 -0.95
CA ARG A 176 3.41 -12.28 -0.54
C ARG A 176 3.19 -11.20 -1.59
N ILE A 177 2.88 -10.00 -1.11
CA ILE A 177 2.81 -8.77 -1.90
C ILE A 177 3.93 -7.84 -1.46
N HIS A 178 4.74 -7.36 -2.39
CA HIS A 178 5.55 -6.17 -2.18
C HIS A 178 4.90 -4.99 -2.89
N ILE A 179 4.46 -4.01 -2.10
CA ILE A 179 3.97 -2.71 -2.59
C ILE A 179 5.18 -1.81 -2.82
N GLU A 180 5.30 -1.27 -4.03
CA GLU A 180 6.31 -0.27 -4.34
C GLU A 180 6.10 0.98 -3.45
N GLY A 181 7.20 1.57 -2.97
CA GLY A 181 7.16 2.70 -2.05
C GLY A 181 6.58 3.97 -2.66
N ASP A 182 6.74 5.11 -2.00
CA ASP A 182 6.04 6.36 -2.35
C ASP A 182 6.44 6.96 -3.73
N SER A 183 7.44 6.39 -4.43
CA SER A 183 7.87 6.78 -5.78
C SER A 183 6.82 6.56 -6.88
N ILE A 184 5.70 5.90 -6.57
CA ILE A 184 4.57 5.74 -7.50
C ILE A 184 3.53 6.87 -7.40
N ARG A 185 3.57 7.67 -6.32
CA ARG A 185 2.62 8.76 -6.11
C ARG A 185 2.98 9.91 -7.04
N ILE A 186 1.97 10.52 -7.65
CA ILE A 186 2.20 11.77 -8.37
C ILE A 186 2.53 12.86 -7.35
N ASN A 187 3.54 13.67 -7.63
CA ASN A 187 3.90 14.81 -6.78
C ASN A 187 3.22 16.11 -7.24
N GLY A 188 2.62 16.09 -8.43
CA GLY A 188 1.77 17.18 -8.91
C GLY A 188 1.24 16.95 -10.32
N LEU A 189 0.14 17.64 -10.61
CA LEU A 189 -0.38 17.81 -11.96
C LEU A 189 0.01 19.20 -12.47
N TYR A 190 0.69 19.22 -13.60
CA TYR A 190 1.24 20.43 -14.20
C TYR A 190 0.59 20.68 -15.56
N LYS A 191 0.50 21.96 -15.92
CA LYS A 191 0.22 22.36 -17.29
C LYS A 191 1.16 23.46 -17.74
N GLY A 192 1.41 23.53 -19.04
CA GLY A 192 2.23 24.59 -19.63
C GLY A 192 2.30 24.46 -21.14
N LYS A 193 3.05 25.35 -21.78
CA LYS A 193 3.20 25.38 -23.24
C LYS A 193 4.37 24.53 -23.70
N VAL A 194 4.16 23.67 -24.69
CA VAL A 194 5.22 22.90 -25.34
C VAL A 194 6.26 23.87 -25.91
N GLY A 195 7.50 23.78 -25.42
CA GLY A 195 8.61 24.63 -25.78
C GLY A 195 9.55 23.95 -26.78
N VAL A 196 10.81 23.78 -26.39
CA VAL A 196 11.83 23.10 -27.19
C VAL A 196 11.68 21.59 -27.03
N VAL A 197 11.72 20.86 -28.14
CA VAL A 197 11.74 19.40 -28.16
C VAL A 197 13.09 18.97 -28.71
N ASP A 198 13.91 18.35 -27.87
CA ASP A 198 15.21 17.81 -28.22
C ASP A 198 15.09 16.28 -28.39
N GLY A 199 14.93 15.86 -29.65
CA GLY A 199 14.85 14.44 -30.01
C GLY A 199 16.16 13.68 -29.84
N PHE A 200 17.31 14.36 -29.78
CA PHE A 200 18.61 13.70 -29.56
C PHE A 200 18.81 13.39 -28.08
N ALA A 201 18.47 14.34 -27.21
CA ALA A 201 18.55 14.18 -25.76
C ALA A 201 17.32 13.54 -25.13
N ASN A 202 16.27 13.27 -25.93
CA ASN A 202 14.93 12.85 -25.49
C ASN A 202 14.37 13.73 -24.36
N LYS A 203 14.35 15.04 -24.59
CA LYS A 203 13.88 16.03 -23.63
C LYS A 203 12.85 16.96 -24.24
N ILE A 204 11.85 17.31 -23.45
CA ILE A 204 10.91 18.38 -23.76
C ILE A 204 11.03 19.48 -22.70
N THR A 205 11.11 20.74 -23.14
CA THR A 205 10.93 21.91 -22.29
C THR A 205 9.48 22.36 -22.34
N ILE A 206 8.88 22.59 -21.18
CA ILE A 206 7.55 23.14 -20.99
C ILE A 206 7.71 24.54 -20.41
N ASN A 207 7.11 25.55 -21.05
CA ASN A 207 7.13 26.95 -20.62
C ASN A 207 5.83 27.33 -19.91
N ASP A 208 5.84 28.47 -19.23
CA ASP A 208 4.65 29.04 -18.55
C ASP A 208 3.97 28.04 -17.61
N VAL A 209 4.80 27.33 -16.85
CA VAL A 209 4.36 26.18 -16.06
C VAL A 209 3.43 26.62 -14.93
N GLN A 210 2.29 25.95 -14.85
CA GLN A 210 1.36 26.04 -13.74
C GLN A 210 1.20 24.66 -13.09
N VAL A 211 0.92 24.66 -11.78
CA VAL A 211 0.64 23.46 -10.99
C VAL A 211 -0.78 23.56 -10.42
N LEU A 212 -1.51 22.45 -10.47
CA LEU A 212 -2.81 22.35 -9.81
C LEU A 212 -2.58 22.29 -8.30
N LYS A 213 -3.06 23.31 -7.59
CA LYS A 213 -2.96 23.42 -6.13
C LYS A 213 -4.23 24.06 -5.58
N ASN A 214 -4.81 23.51 -4.52
CA ASN A 214 -6.00 24.04 -3.87
C ASN A 214 -7.15 24.29 -4.88
N GLY A 215 -7.45 23.28 -5.71
CA GLY A 215 -8.51 23.33 -6.73
C GLY A 215 -8.28 24.31 -7.89
N SER A 216 -7.10 24.91 -8.02
CA SER A 216 -6.85 25.92 -9.05
C SER A 216 -5.43 25.85 -9.64
N TRP A 217 -5.30 26.34 -10.87
CA TRP A 217 -4.00 26.44 -11.54
C TRP A 217 -3.21 27.64 -11.01
N SER A 218 -2.08 27.37 -10.35
CA SER A 218 -1.19 28.38 -9.80
C SER A 218 0.15 28.39 -10.54
N LYS A 219 0.82 29.54 -10.66
CA LYS A 219 2.15 29.60 -11.31
C LYS A 219 3.14 28.73 -10.52
N SER A 220 3.90 27.91 -11.25
CA SER A 220 5.00 27.15 -10.65
C SER A 220 6.15 28.07 -10.27
N ASN A 221 6.95 27.67 -9.28
CA ASN A 221 8.19 28.37 -8.91
C ASN A 221 9.23 28.35 -10.05
N SER A 222 9.10 27.39 -10.99
CA SER A 222 9.95 27.30 -12.17
C SER A 222 9.16 27.77 -13.41
N ALA A 223 9.67 28.80 -14.10
CA ALA A 223 9.06 29.33 -15.31
C ALA A 223 9.10 28.34 -16.49
N ALA A 224 10.07 27.43 -16.48
CA ALA A 224 10.17 26.32 -17.42
C ALA A 224 10.54 25.02 -16.70
N LEU A 225 10.03 23.89 -17.21
CA LEU A 225 10.37 22.55 -16.77
C LEU A 225 10.97 21.78 -17.95
N THR A 226 12.13 21.15 -17.76
CA THR A 226 12.69 20.22 -18.75
C THR A 226 12.47 18.80 -18.29
N ILE A 227 11.71 18.04 -19.06
CA ILE A 227 11.27 16.70 -18.71
C ILE A 227 11.98 15.73 -19.66
N PRO A 228 12.77 14.79 -19.13
CA PRO A 228 13.24 13.68 -19.94
C PRO A 228 12.04 12.79 -20.27
N TYR A 229 11.91 12.40 -21.53
CA TYR A 229 11.01 11.34 -21.92
C TYR A 229 11.81 10.12 -22.33
N ASN A 230 11.31 8.94 -22.03
CA ASN A 230 11.68 7.72 -22.72
C ASN A 230 10.42 7.23 -23.40
N GLY A 231 10.55 6.50 -24.52
CA GLY A 231 9.38 6.03 -25.30
C GLY A 231 8.38 5.14 -24.54
N ASN A 232 8.60 4.90 -23.25
CA ASN A 232 7.75 4.10 -22.38
C ASN A 232 6.56 4.89 -21.79
N VAL A 233 6.60 6.23 -21.80
CA VAL A 233 5.46 7.06 -21.39
C VAL A 233 4.61 7.35 -22.63
N PRO A 234 3.37 6.86 -22.75
CA PRO A 234 2.53 7.18 -23.89
C PRO A 234 2.19 8.67 -23.93
N LEU A 235 2.18 9.25 -25.13
CA LEU A 235 1.83 10.63 -25.39
C LEU A 235 0.54 10.67 -26.22
N TYR A 236 -0.42 11.50 -25.82
CA TYR A 236 -1.73 11.58 -26.47
C TYR A 236 -2.08 13.00 -26.93
N ILE A 237 -2.98 13.09 -27.90
CA ILE A 237 -3.72 14.31 -28.28
C ILE A 237 -5.11 13.93 -28.77
N GLY A 238 -6.16 14.48 -28.15
CA GLY A 238 -7.56 14.20 -28.52
C GLY A 238 -7.89 12.71 -28.63
N GLY A 239 -7.35 11.88 -27.73
CA GLY A 239 -7.57 10.43 -27.68
C GLY A 239 -6.65 9.57 -28.53
N TYR A 240 -5.81 10.17 -29.39
CA TYR A 240 -4.89 9.41 -30.24
C TYR A 240 -3.48 9.39 -29.65
N ASN A 241 -2.89 8.20 -29.57
CA ASN A 241 -1.48 8.05 -29.24
C ASN A 241 -0.64 8.66 -30.37
N ILE A 242 0.36 9.47 -30.01
CA ILE A 242 1.25 10.12 -30.97
C ILE A 242 2.72 9.80 -30.67
N PRO A 243 3.54 9.58 -31.71
CA PRO A 243 4.99 9.47 -31.55
C PRO A 243 5.61 10.75 -30.99
N TYR A 244 6.63 10.62 -30.14
CA TYR A 244 7.38 11.76 -29.59
C TYR A 244 8.01 12.65 -30.66
N ASP A 245 8.41 12.08 -31.81
CA ASP A 245 8.97 12.84 -32.93
C ASP A 245 8.01 13.90 -33.49
N ASN A 246 6.70 13.71 -33.27
CA ASN A 246 5.68 14.67 -33.68
C ASN A 246 5.52 15.83 -32.69
N LEU A 247 6.11 15.74 -31.49
CA LEU A 247 5.93 16.74 -30.43
C LEU A 247 6.44 18.13 -30.83
N LYS A 248 7.46 18.17 -31.71
CA LYS A 248 7.99 19.42 -32.30
C LYS A 248 6.94 20.23 -33.06
N TYR A 249 5.89 19.58 -33.58
CA TYR A 249 4.79 20.24 -34.31
C TYR A 249 3.72 20.82 -33.39
N TYR A 250 3.73 20.49 -32.10
CA TYR A 250 2.79 21.00 -31.10
C TYR A 250 3.36 22.13 -30.26
N LYS A 251 4.48 22.74 -30.68
CA LYS A 251 5.07 23.90 -30.00
C LYS A 251 4.04 25.01 -29.78
N GLY A 252 3.96 25.52 -28.55
CA GLY A 252 2.99 26.53 -28.13
C GLY A 252 1.62 25.98 -27.73
N LYS A 253 1.31 24.70 -27.98
CA LYS A 253 0.12 24.05 -27.43
C LYS A 253 0.28 23.78 -25.94
N THR A 254 -0.83 23.78 -25.21
CA THR A 254 -0.84 23.38 -23.80
C THR A 254 -0.63 21.87 -23.71
N MET A 255 0.16 21.43 -22.74
CA MET A 255 0.31 20.02 -22.36
C MET A 255 0.01 19.89 -20.87
N TYR A 256 -0.71 18.83 -20.51
CA TYR A 256 -0.92 18.39 -19.13
C TYR A 256 0.01 17.22 -18.81
N ILE A 257 0.59 17.26 -17.62
CA ILE A 257 1.67 16.37 -17.21
C ILE A 257 1.43 15.95 -15.77
N ALA A 258 1.24 14.67 -15.55
CA ALA A 258 1.31 14.10 -14.21
C ALA A 258 2.76 13.71 -13.93
N MET A 259 3.39 14.35 -12.95
CA MET A 259 4.76 14.08 -12.55
C MET A 259 4.81 13.25 -11.27
N LYS A 260 5.83 12.39 -11.15
CA LYS A 260 6.20 11.66 -9.95
C LYS A 260 7.64 11.97 -9.56
N ASP A 261 7.96 11.83 -8.28
CA ASP A 261 9.34 11.85 -7.81
C ASP A 261 9.94 10.44 -7.93
N PHE A 262 11.02 10.33 -8.70
CA PHE A 262 11.77 9.11 -8.85
C PHE A 262 13.24 9.37 -8.48
N PHE A 263 13.62 8.94 -7.27
CA PHE A 263 14.96 9.13 -6.70
C PHE A 263 15.46 10.59 -6.70
N GLY A 264 14.58 11.54 -6.36
CA GLY A 264 14.91 12.97 -6.30
C GLY A 264 14.88 13.65 -7.68
N SER A 265 14.39 12.96 -8.71
CA SER A 265 14.20 13.50 -10.05
C SER A 265 12.73 13.43 -10.46
N ASN A 266 12.19 14.55 -10.93
CA ASN A 266 10.84 14.59 -11.47
C ASN A 266 10.78 13.83 -12.81
N GLN A 267 9.89 12.86 -12.91
CA GLN A 267 9.61 12.12 -14.14
C GLN A 267 8.13 12.23 -14.49
N ALA A 268 7.82 12.37 -15.78
CA ALA A 268 6.46 12.27 -16.25
C ALA A 268 5.97 10.81 -16.16
N ASP A 269 4.78 10.59 -15.61
CA ASP A 269 4.11 9.27 -15.66
C ASP A 269 3.08 9.23 -16.80
N ARG A 270 2.42 10.35 -17.09
CA ARG A 270 1.48 10.55 -18.21
C ARG A 270 1.60 11.95 -18.78
N MET A 271 1.39 12.07 -20.09
CA MET A 271 1.35 13.35 -20.81
C MET A 271 0.26 13.36 -21.87
N ILE A 272 -0.45 14.49 -21.96
CA ILE A 272 -1.45 14.72 -23.00
C ILE A 272 -1.37 16.17 -23.49
N VAL A 273 -1.38 16.35 -24.81
CA VAL A 273 -1.40 17.66 -25.45
C VAL A 273 -2.86 18.05 -25.67
N GLN A 274 -3.22 19.25 -25.23
CA GLN A 274 -4.52 19.84 -25.50
C GLN A 274 -4.70 20.03 -27.01
N ASN A 275 -5.79 19.49 -27.56
CA ASN A 275 -6.13 19.59 -28.97
C ASN A 275 -6.85 20.92 -29.30
N GLN A 276 -7.93 21.24 -28.57
CA GLN A 276 -8.84 22.35 -28.84
C GLN A 276 -8.87 23.38 -27.70
N TYR A 277 -9.96 23.45 -26.91
CA TYR A 277 -10.19 24.46 -25.88
C TYR A 277 -10.40 23.82 -24.52
N GLU A 278 -9.75 24.41 -23.51
CA GLU A 278 -9.79 23.94 -22.13
C GLU A 278 -11.09 24.41 -21.48
N SER A 279 -11.75 23.53 -20.75
CA SER A 279 -12.80 23.87 -19.80
C SER A 279 -12.61 23.03 -18.54
N THR A 280 -12.85 23.61 -17.37
CA THR A 280 -12.70 22.91 -16.09
C THR A 280 -14.05 22.73 -15.41
N TYR A 281 -14.30 21.54 -14.88
CA TYR A 281 -15.50 21.21 -14.13
C TYR A 281 -15.12 20.58 -12.79
N SER A 282 -15.89 20.87 -11.75
CA SER A 282 -15.76 20.21 -10.44
C SER A 282 -17.16 19.86 -9.98
N ASP A 283 -17.50 18.57 -10.06
CA ASP A 283 -18.84 18.07 -9.75
C ASP A 283 -18.80 16.55 -9.54
N LYS A 284 -19.93 15.98 -9.10
CA LYS A 284 -20.12 14.55 -8.95
C LYS A 284 -20.45 13.87 -10.28
N ILE A 285 -19.88 12.70 -10.54
CA ILE A 285 -20.29 11.81 -11.62
C ILE A 285 -21.66 11.21 -11.26
N LYS A 286 -22.65 11.44 -12.12
CA LYS A 286 -24.00 10.89 -12.00
C LYS A 286 -24.09 9.49 -12.60
N ASP A 287 -23.55 9.30 -13.80
CA ASP A 287 -23.58 8.03 -14.51
C ASP A 287 -22.38 7.88 -15.45
N ILE A 288 -22.01 6.64 -15.79
CA ILE A 288 -20.91 6.31 -16.69
C ILE A 288 -21.37 5.32 -17.76
N ASN A 289 -21.27 5.72 -19.03
CA ASN A 289 -21.44 4.84 -20.16
C ASN A 289 -20.08 4.32 -20.63
N TRP A 290 -19.74 3.11 -20.18
CA TRP A 290 -18.48 2.44 -20.56
C TRP A 290 -18.40 2.04 -22.03
N PHE A 291 -19.55 1.89 -22.71
CA PHE A 291 -19.58 1.54 -24.13
C PHE A 291 -19.16 2.73 -25.00
N THR A 292 -19.63 3.94 -24.67
CA THR A 292 -19.25 5.16 -25.40
C THR A 292 -18.01 5.84 -24.83
N GLY A 293 -17.58 5.47 -23.62
CA GLY A 293 -16.49 6.14 -22.92
C GLY A 293 -16.88 7.55 -22.50
N GLU A 294 -18.07 7.72 -21.92
CA GLU A 294 -18.59 9.03 -21.49
C GLU A 294 -19.13 8.94 -20.07
N PHE A 295 -19.00 10.03 -19.31
CA PHE A 295 -19.72 10.18 -18.04
C PHE A 295 -20.56 11.45 -18.03
N GLU A 296 -21.67 11.40 -17.32
CA GLU A 296 -22.53 12.55 -17.04
C GLU A 296 -22.20 13.11 -15.66
N LEU A 297 -21.90 14.40 -15.56
CA LEU A 297 -21.79 15.11 -14.29
C LEU A 297 -23.19 15.49 -13.75
N LYS A 298 -23.33 15.71 -12.44
CA LYS A 298 -24.60 16.08 -11.79
C LYS A 298 -25.23 17.37 -12.34
N ASN A 299 -24.43 18.27 -12.92
CA ASN A 299 -24.89 19.43 -13.67
C ASN A 299 -25.36 19.12 -15.13
N ASN A 300 -25.55 17.84 -15.48
CA ASN A 300 -25.94 17.30 -16.78
C ASN A 300 -24.94 17.60 -17.92
N ARG A 301 -23.65 17.79 -17.59
CA ARG A 301 -22.59 17.86 -18.60
C ARG A 301 -22.09 16.45 -18.92
N ASN A 302 -22.17 16.08 -20.20
CA ASN A 302 -21.57 14.85 -20.71
C ASN A 302 -20.13 15.13 -21.15
N ILE A 303 -19.20 14.30 -20.68
CA ILE A 303 -17.78 14.42 -20.99
C ILE A 303 -17.27 13.04 -21.40
N GLY A 304 -16.68 12.95 -22.59
CA GLY A 304 -15.99 11.76 -23.05
C GLY A 304 -14.67 11.53 -22.34
N PHE A 305 -14.15 10.31 -22.38
CA PHE A 305 -12.81 9.96 -21.93
C PHE A 305 -12.28 8.82 -22.80
N HIS A 306 -10.97 8.65 -22.80
CA HIS A 306 -10.28 7.72 -23.69
C HIS A 306 -9.00 7.21 -23.02
N ASP A 307 -8.30 6.25 -23.63
CA ASP A 307 -7.10 5.62 -23.05
C ASP A 307 -5.96 6.61 -22.72
N GLY A 308 -5.94 7.76 -23.37
CA GLY A 308 -5.02 8.85 -23.08
C GLY A 308 -5.37 9.76 -21.91
N THR A 309 -6.58 9.64 -21.34
CA THR A 309 -7.05 10.50 -20.25
C THR A 309 -6.22 10.24 -19.01
N ILE A 310 -5.74 11.31 -18.37
CA ILE A 310 -4.98 11.21 -17.12
C ILE A 310 -5.98 11.08 -15.96
N VAL A 311 -6.23 9.85 -15.51
CA VAL A 311 -7.06 9.60 -14.33
C VAL A 311 -6.20 9.50 -13.07
N ILE A 312 -6.46 10.37 -12.11
CA ILE A 312 -5.77 10.43 -10.83
C ILE A 312 -6.76 10.07 -9.73
N LYS A 313 -6.44 9.06 -8.93
CA LYS A 313 -7.19 8.66 -7.72
C LYS A 313 -6.20 8.37 -6.61
N ASN A 314 -6.42 8.92 -5.41
CA ASN A 314 -5.52 8.73 -4.27
C ASN A 314 -4.04 9.02 -4.61
N ASP A 315 -3.80 10.13 -5.35
CA ASP A 315 -2.49 10.58 -5.87
C ASP A 315 -1.76 9.54 -6.73
N ARG A 316 -2.49 8.66 -7.39
CA ARG A 316 -1.93 7.65 -8.31
C ARG A 316 -2.60 7.74 -9.66
N ILE A 317 -1.83 7.45 -10.70
CA ILE A 317 -2.39 7.21 -12.03
C ILE A 317 -3.09 5.86 -12.01
N VAL A 318 -4.39 5.88 -12.31
CA VAL A 318 -5.25 4.71 -12.40
C VAL A 318 -5.79 4.56 -13.82
N ASP A 319 -6.47 3.44 -14.05
CA ASP A 319 -7.18 3.21 -15.31
C ASP A 319 -8.53 3.95 -15.33
N ASN A 320 -9.09 4.18 -16.50
CA ASN A 320 -10.41 4.80 -16.66
C ASN A 320 -11.50 3.95 -15.97
N PHE A 321 -11.35 2.63 -15.95
CA PHE A 321 -12.29 1.71 -15.28
C PHE A 321 -12.27 1.80 -13.74
N SER A 322 -11.33 2.55 -13.15
CA SER A 322 -11.30 2.84 -11.70
C SER A 322 -12.23 4.01 -11.30
N LEU A 323 -12.89 4.66 -12.28
CA LEU A 323 -13.94 5.64 -12.05
C LEU A 323 -15.23 4.93 -11.61
N SER A 324 -15.99 5.59 -10.74
CA SER A 324 -17.31 5.11 -10.30
C SER A 324 -18.35 6.21 -10.48
N SER A 325 -19.62 5.81 -10.62
CA SER A 325 -20.71 6.72 -10.29
C SER A 325 -20.53 7.23 -8.85
N ASP A 326 -21.05 8.41 -8.57
CA ASP A 326 -20.97 9.13 -7.30
C ASP A 326 -19.56 9.63 -6.89
N SER A 327 -18.54 9.38 -7.71
CA SER A 327 -17.23 10.01 -7.54
C SER A 327 -17.33 11.52 -7.74
N ASP A 328 -16.84 12.30 -6.79
CA ASP A 328 -16.61 13.73 -6.92
C ASP A 328 -15.30 13.93 -7.68
N VAL A 329 -15.35 14.67 -8.79
CA VAL A 329 -14.22 14.80 -9.70
C VAL A 329 -13.92 16.24 -10.08
N PHE A 330 -12.64 16.56 -10.21
CA PHE A 330 -12.16 17.72 -10.95
C PHE A 330 -11.74 17.27 -12.35
N VAL A 331 -12.36 17.84 -13.38
CA VAL A 331 -12.18 17.45 -14.78
C VAL A 331 -11.59 18.61 -15.56
N VAL A 332 -10.56 18.32 -16.34
CA VAL A 332 -10.05 19.22 -17.38
C VAL A 332 -10.47 18.65 -18.72
N ALA A 333 -11.45 19.29 -19.33
CA ALA A 333 -12.03 18.89 -20.61
C ALA A 333 -11.39 19.67 -21.76
N ASP A 334 -11.24 18.99 -22.89
CA ASP A 334 -10.78 19.49 -24.17
C ASP A 334 -11.87 19.32 -25.23
N GLY A 335 -12.35 20.43 -25.78
CA GLY A 335 -13.34 20.39 -26.87
C GLY A 335 -14.14 21.68 -27.06
N ARG A 336 -15.29 21.57 -27.72
CA ARG A 336 -16.21 22.69 -27.99
C ARG A 336 -17.63 22.32 -27.60
N GLY A 337 -18.25 23.16 -26.79
CA GLY A 337 -19.67 23.04 -26.46
C GLY A 337 -19.99 21.73 -25.73
N LEU A 338 -20.84 20.89 -26.32
CA LEU A 338 -21.23 19.59 -25.78
C LEU A 338 -20.32 18.43 -26.22
N GLN A 339 -19.41 18.69 -27.16
CA GLN A 339 -18.42 17.71 -27.61
C GLN A 339 -17.09 18.02 -26.94
N SER A 340 -16.89 17.43 -25.76
CA SER A 340 -15.64 17.56 -25.00
C SER A 340 -15.21 16.22 -24.43
N SER A 341 -13.90 15.96 -24.47
CA SER A 341 -13.26 14.79 -23.87
C SER A 341 -12.37 15.23 -22.71
N ALA A 342 -12.24 14.42 -21.67
CA ALA A 342 -11.38 14.71 -20.54
C ALA A 342 -9.92 14.44 -20.90
N ASP A 343 -9.07 15.47 -20.78
CA ASP A 343 -7.62 15.31 -20.74
C ASP A 343 -7.18 14.83 -19.35
N VAL A 344 -7.84 15.34 -18.29
CA VAL A 344 -7.56 14.97 -16.90
C VAL A 344 -8.87 14.74 -16.14
N ILE A 345 -8.90 13.68 -15.33
CA ILE A 345 -9.94 13.43 -14.33
C ILE A 345 -9.22 13.19 -13.00
N TYR A 346 -9.42 14.08 -12.03
CA TYR A 346 -8.88 13.94 -10.68
C TYR A 346 -10.04 13.59 -9.74
N VAL A 347 -10.04 12.36 -9.21
CA VAL A 347 -11.00 11.89 -8.21
C VAL A 347 -10.68 12.51 -6.86
N LEU A 348 -11.66 13.22 -6.30
CA LEU A 348 -11.52 14.01 -5.07
C LEU A 348 -11.87 13.21 -3.82
N ASN A 349 -12.60 12.10 -3.97
CA ASN A 349 -13.05 11.25 -2.88
C ASN A 349 -11.90 10.61 -2.13
N GLU A 350 -12.01 10.59 -0.81
CA GLU A 350 -11.22 9.73 0.05
C GLU A 350 -12.04 9.42 1.31
N ASN A 351 -12.01 8.16 1.73
CA ASN A 351 -12.86 7.60 2.80
C ASN A 351 -11.97 7.01 3.90
N VAL A 352 -12.55 6.56 5.02
CA VAL A 352 -11.82 5.82 6.07
C VAL A 352 -11.13 4.57 5.53
N ASN A 353 -11.79 3.83 4.63
CA ASN A 353 -11.24 2.65 3.97
C ASN A 353 -10.76 2.98 2.55
N ASN A 354 -9.63 2.39 2.15
CA ASN A 354 -9.02 2.59 0.83
C ASN A 354 -9.60 1.65 -0.23
N SER A 355 -10.09 0.50 0.23
CA SER A 355 -10.72 -0.57 -0.54
C SER A 355 -11.65 -1.36 0.39
N ASN A 356 -12.29 -2.40 -0.12
CA ASN A 356 -13.13 -3.30 0.68
C ASN A 356 -12.34 -4.40 1.43
N ILE A 357 -11.01 -4.38 1.39
CA ILE A 357 -10.16 -5.34 2.11
C ILE A 357 -9.92 -4.93 3.57
N GLY A 358 -10.15 -3.65 3.93
CA GLY A 358 -10.17 -3.18 5.31
C GLY A 358 -11.58 -2.85 5.76
N GLN A 359 -11.91 -3.14 7.02
CA GLN A 359 -13.19 -2.80 7.64
C GLN A 359 -12.97 -1.82 8.79
N HIS A 360 -12.36 -0.68 8.49
CA HIS A 360 -12.10 0.33 9.50
C HIS A 360 -13.31 1.24 9.70
N TYR A 361 -13.67 1.48 10.95
CA TYR A 361 -14.78 2.35 11.33
C TYR A 361 -14.32 3.38 12.35
N ILE A 362 -15.00 4.53 12.38
CA ILE A 362 -14.84 5.54 13.42
C ILE A 362 -16.17 5.66 14.16
N TYR A 363 -16.14 5.38 15.45
CA TYR A 363 -17.27 5.60 16.34
C TYR A 363 -17.02 6.79 17.26
N ALA A 364 -18.09 7.45 17.68
CA ALA A 364 -18.09 8.35 18.82
C ALA A 364 -19.27 8.01 19.73
N GLY A 365 -19.10 7.99 21.05
CA GLY A 365 -20.20 7.59 21.92
C GLY A 365 -19.89 7.71 23.41
N ARG A 366 -20.92 7.51 24.23
CA ARG A 366 -20.78 7.45 25.69
C ARG A 366 -20.45 6.02 26.09
N MET A 367 -19.40 5.83 26.88
CA MET A 367 -18.98 4.52 27.35
C MET A 367 -19.89 4.09 28.50
N ASP A 368 -20.66 3.04 28.31
CA ASP A 368 -21.66 2.56 29.27
C ASP A 368 -21.11 1.49 30.20
N GLN A 369 -20.41 0.51 29.64
CA GLN A 369 -19.80 -0.58 30.39
C GLN A 369 -18.43 -0.92 29.80
N ILE A 370 -17.46 -1.21 30.68
CA ILE A 370 -16.15 -1.71 30.32
C ILE A 370 -15.86 -2.94 31.19
N VAL A 371 -15.50 -4.05 30.54
CA VAL A 371 -15.00 -5.28 31.20
C VAL A 371 -13.64 -5.63 30.61
N GLU A 372 -13.04 -6.77 30.95
CA GLU A 372 -11.65 -7.08 30.63
C GLU A 372 -11.30 -7.05 29.12
N ASP A 373 -12.24 -7.39 28.24
CA ASP A 373 -12.04 -7.53 26.78
C ASP A 373 -13.07 -6.76 25.94
N ARG A 374 -14.01 -6.04 26.56
CA ARG A 374 -15.16 -5.43 25.87
C ARG A 374 -15.54 -4.06 26.40
N LEU A 375 -16.02 -3.24 25.47
CA LEU A 375 -16.58 -1.92 25.70
C LEU A 375 -17.97 -1.86 25.05
N TRP A 376 -18.96 -1.38 25.80
CA TRP A 376 -20.27 -1.01 25.27
C TRP A 376 -20.37 0.50 25.16
N LEU A 377 -20.66 0.99 23.96
CA LEU A 377 -21.04 2.38 23.72
C LEU A 377 -22.56 2.47 23.71
N LYS A 378 -23.14 3.41 24.46
CA LYS A 378 -24.56 3.77 24.34
C LYS A 378 -24.74 5.05 23.54
N ASN A 379 -25.88 5.16 22.86
CA ASN A 379 -26.27 6.32 22.06
C ASN A 379 -25.12 6.75 21.13
N PHE A 380 -24.56 5.75 20.43
CA PHE A 380 -23.32 5.91 19.70
C PHE A 380 -23.57 6.54 18.32
N PHE A 381 -22.48 7.02 17.74
CA PHE A 381 -22.45 7.60 16.42
C PHE A 381 -21.40 6.85 15.59
N LEU A 382 -21.76 6.52 14.35
CA LEU A 382 -20.85 5.93 13.37
C LEU A 382 -20.56 6.98 12.30
N LEU A 383 -19.29 7.16 11.94
CA LEU A 383 -18.92 7.97 10.79
C LEU A 383 -19.09 7.15 9.51
N GLU A 384 -20.18 7.37 8.80
CA GLU A 384 -20.54 6.67 7.56
C GLU A 384 -20.65 7.69 6.42
N GLU A 385 -20.05 7.38 5.27
CA GLU A 385 -20.02 8.27 4.10
C GLU A 385 -19.60 9.72 4.41
N ASN A 386 -18.68 9.88 5.35
CA ASN A 386 -18.14 11.17 5.83
C ASN A 386 -19.12 12.01 6.67
N ASP A 387 -20.22 11.42 7.14
CA ASP A 387 -21.19 12.04 8.04
C ASP A 387 -21.44 11.20 9.30
N TRP A 388 -21.76 11.87 10.40
CA TRP A 388 -22.10 11.21 11.66
C TRP A 388 -23.54 10.70 11.64
N GLN A 389 -23.72 9.38 11.70
CA GLN A 389 -25.01 8.72 11.85
C GLN A 389 -25.25 8.36 13.32
N SER A 390 -26.41 8.72 13.88
CA SER A 390 -26.75 8.48 15.28
C SER A 390 -27.57 7.20 15.48
N PHE A 391 -27.23 6.43 16.50
CA PHE A 391 -27.94 5.20 16.88
C PHE A 391 -28.32 5.27 18.36
N ASP A 392 -29.61 5.16 18.65
CA ASP A 392 -30.16 5.07 20.03
C ASP A 392 -30.16 3.60 20.48
N ASP A 393 -28.98 2.99 20.48
CA ASP A 393 -28.74 1.59 20.81
C ASP A 393 -27.35 1.42 21.46
N GLU A 394 -27.02 0.21 21.85
CA GLU A 394 -25.71 -0.19 22.33
C GLU A 394 -24.85 -0.77 21.20
N LYS A 395 -23.56 -0.43 21.20
CA LYS A 395 -22.55 -1.06 20.34
C LYS A 395 -21.51 -1.76 21.20
N GLU A 396 -21.46 -3.08 21.09
CA GLU A 396 -20.38 -3.89 21.64
C GLU A 396 -19.14 -3.80 20.74
N LEU A 397 -17.99 -3.54 21.35
CA LEU A 397 -16.68 -3.50 20.74
C LEU A 397 -15.68 -4.28 21.58
N PHE A 398 -14.68 -4.87 20.93
CA PHE A 398 -13.67 -5.73 21.57
C PHE A 398 -12.32 -5.04 21.64
N PHE A 399 -11.59 -5.18 22.73
CA PHE A 399 -10.22 -4.67 22.83
C PHE A 399 -9.28 -5.72 23.40
N ASP A 400 -7.99 -5.58 23.10
CA ASP A 400 -6.96 -6.54 23.47
C ASP A 400 -5.62 -5.86 23.75
N ASN A 401 -4.57 -6.66 23.99
CA ASN A 401 -3.24 -6.17 24.35
C ASN A 401 -2.61 -5.27 23.28
N ASP A 402 -3.11 -5.33 22.05
CA ASP A 402 -2.63 -4.53 20.92
C ASP A 402 -3.53 -3.28 20.68
N THR A 403 -4.49 -3.00 21.57
CA THR A 403 -5.31 -1.78 21.53
C THR A 403 -4.58 -0.58 22.15
N ASP A 404 -4.51 0.53 21.41
CA ASP A 404 -3.98 1.79 21.92
C ASP A 404 -5.06 2.62 22.62
N ILE A 405 -4.88 2.92 23.91
CA ILE A 405 -5.86 3.65 24.74
C ILE A 405 -5.26 4.95 25.26
N TYR A 406 -5.92 6.07 24.99
CA TYR A 406 -5.44 7.39 25.38
C TYR A 406 -6.50 8.22 26.12
N ASP A 407 -6.16 8.66 27.33
CA ASP A 407 -6.94 9.61 28.12
C ASP A 407 -6.56 11.04 27.74
N LEU A 408 -7.43 11.68 26.97
CA LEU A 408 -7.24 13.06 26.51
C LEU A 408 -7.37 14.06 27.66
N THR A 409 -8.21 13.77 28.66
CA THR A 409 -8.47 14.69 29.77
C THR A 409 -7.26 14.82 30.69
N ASN A 410 -6.57 13.70 30.91
CA ASN A 410 -5.38 13.63 31.76
C ASN A 410 -4.06 13.60 30.97
N ASN A 411 -4.11 13.69 29.63
CA ASN A 411 -2.96 13.66 28.71
C ASN A 411 -2.04 12.46 29.00
N LYS A 412 -2.60 11.24 28.99
CA LYS A 412 -1.88 10.02 29.37
C LYS A 412 -2.33 8.80 28.55
N LYS A 413 -1.38 7.97 28.12
CA LYS A 413 -1.65 6.62 27.61
C LYS A 413 -2.02 5.67 28.75
N LEU A 414 -3.06 4.86 28.57
CA LEU A 414 -3.55 3.91 29.55
C LEU A 414 -3.12 2.49 29.20
N SER A 415 -2.88 1.67 30.22
CA SER A 415 -2.89 0.22 30.08
C SER A 415 -4.31 -0.32 30.07
N LEU A 416 -4.51 -1.54 29.53
CA LEU A 416 -5.80 -2.23 29.59
C LEU A 416 -6.38 -2.30 31.00
N LYS A 417 -5.53 -2.66 31.98
CA LYS A 417 -5.93 -2.74 33.38
C LYS A 417 -6.45 -1.42 33.91
N GLU A 418 -5.73 -0.33 33.65
CA GLU A 418 -6.19 1.00 34.04
C GLU A 418 -7.50 1.38 33.35
N PHE A 419 -7.72 0.94 32.11
CA PHE A 419 -8.93 1.22 31.36
C PHE A 419 -10.15 0.51 31.93
N TYR A 420 -10.12 -0.83 32.11
CA TYR A 420 -11.28 -1.55 32.63
C TYR A 420 -11.47 -1.43 34.14
N SER A 421 -10.42 -1.09 34.91
CA SER A 421 -10.54 -0.86 36.36
C SER A 421 -10.77 0.61 36.72
N GLY A 422 -10.72 1.51 35.73
CA GLY A 422 -10.87 2.95 35.91
C GLY A 422 -12.33 3.39 35.98
N SER A 423 -12.55 4.66 36.35
CA SER A 423 -13.89 5.27 36.39
C SER A 423 -14.26 5.94 35.05
N TYR A 424 -14.07 5.22 33.95
CA TYR A 424 -14.41 5.69 32.59
C TYR A 424 -15.86 5.36 32.21
N ALA A 425 -16.39 4.26 32.73
CA ALA A 425 -17.79 3.87 32.66
C ALA A 425 -18.24 3.53 34.09
N VAL A 426 -19.32 4.14 34.57
CA VAL A 426 -19.77 4.00 35.96
C VAL A 426 -21.29 3.87 36.04
N ASP A 427 -21.78 3.07 36.98
CA ASP A 427 -23.18 3.15 37.38
C ASP A 427 -23.43 4.50 38.08
N GLU A 428 -23.92 5.49 37.31
CA GLU A 428 -24.20 6.85 37.77
C GLU A 428 -25.27 6.91 38.86
N ASP A 429 -26.08 5.85 38.99
CA ASP A 429 -27.09 5.74 40.03
C ASP A 429 -26.56 5.19 41.34
N SER A 430 -25.38 4.56 41.31
CA SER A 430 -24.70 4.08 42.51
C SER A 430 -24.37 5.20 43.49
N LYS A 431 -24.43 4.87 44.79
CA LYS A 431 -24.04 5.80 45.86
C LYS A 431 -22.60 6.28 45.69
N TYR A 432 -21.70 5.39 45.28
CA TYR A 432 -20.29 5.72 45.05
C TYR A 432 -20.11 6.78 43.94
N ALA A 433 -20.80 6.62 42.79
CA ALA A 433 -20.73 7.59 41.70
C ALA A 433 -21.33 8.95 42.10
N LYS A 434 -22.44 8.95 42.86
CA LYS A 434 -23.07 10.17 43.39
C LYS A 434 -22.15 10.90 44.37
N ASP A 435 -21.56 10.20 45.33
CA ASP A 435 -20.66 10.76 46.35
C ASP A 435 -19.37 11.33 45.72
N ASN A 436 -18.86 10.70 44.65
CA ASN A 436 -17.63 11.11 43.97
C ASN A 436 -17.88 11.96 42.70
N ARG A 437 -19.13 12.31 42.39
CA ARG A 437 -19.54 13.06 41.18
C ARG A 437 -19.00 12.45 39.88
N LEU A 438 -18.99 11.13 39.81
CA LEU A 438 -18.55 10.39 38.63
C LEU A 438 -19.67 10.36 37.58
N ARG A 439 -19.25 10.42 36.32
CA ARG A 439 -20.10 10.31 35.14
C ARG A 439 -19.38 9.45 34.12
N ASP A 440 -20.15 8.84 33.25
CA ASP A 440 -19.59 8.13 32.10
C ASP A 440 -18.81 9.10 31.22
N TRP A 441 -17.70 8.59 30.71
CA TRP A 441 -16.89 9.30 29.76
C TRP A 441 -17.37 9.01 28.34
N HIS A 442 -16.83 9.79 27.42
CA HIS A 442 -17.11 9.71 25.99
C HIS A 442 -15.83 9.33 25.26
N SER A 443 -15.97 8.70 24.10
CA SER A 443 -14.83 8.23 23.33
C SER A 443 -14.97 8.52 21.84
N TYR A 444 -13.82 8.63 21.17
CA TYR A 444 -13.67 8.35 19.76
C TYR A 444 -12.94 7.02 19.62
N VAL A 445 -13.49 6.12 18.81
CA VAL A 445 -12.99 4.76 18.67
C VAL A 445 -12.69 4.49 17.20
N TYR A 446 -11.48 4.06 16.89
CA TYR A 446 -11.09 3.55 15.58
C TYR A 446 -10.96 2.04 15.64
N THR A 447 -11.70 1.34 14.80
CA THR A 447 -11.79 -0.13 14.83
C THR A 447 -11.29 -0.78 13.55
N ASP A 448 -11.01 -2.07 13.63
CA ASP A 448 -10.93 -3.00 12.50
C ASP A 448 -12.00 -4.08 12.72
N GLY A 449 -13.06 -4.06 11.92
CA GLY A 449 -14.32 -4.71 12.27
C GLY A 449 -14.85 -4.15 13.60
N ASP A 450 -15.13 -5.05 14.53
CA ASP A 450 -15.56 -4.71 15.90
C ASP A 450 -14.40 -4.66 16.91
N ARG A 451 -13.16 -4.92 16.46
CA ARG A 451 -11.97 -4.83 17.30
C ARG A 451 -11.46 -3.39 17.35
N ILE A 452 -11.29 -2.84 18.54
CA ILE A 452 -10.70 -1.53 18.77
C ILE A 452 -9.20 -1.58 18.50
N SER A 453 -8.78 -0.84 17.48
CA SER A 453 -7.35 -0.61 17.21
C SER A 453 -6.83 0.56 18.05
N ALA A 454 -7.57 1.66 18.13
CA ALA A 454 -7.22 2.80 18.96
C ALA A 454 -8.46 3.50 19.51
N ILE A 455 -8.36 4.02 20.74
CA ILE A 455 -9.44 4.73 21.42
C ILE A 455 -8.90 5.94 22.18
N MET A 456 -9.60 7.06 22.01
CA MET A 456 -9.36 8.30 22.77
C MET A 456 -10.56 8.59 23.65
N VAL A 457 -10.35 8.77 24.95
CA VAL A 457 -11.41 9.00 25.94
C VAL A 457 -11.35 10.39 26.55
N GLN A 458 -12.52 10.96 26.84
CA GLN A 458 -12.67 12.29 27.42
C GLN A 458 -13.93 12.41 28.27
N LYS A 459 -13.91 13.30 29.28
CA LYS A 459 -15.08 13.47 30.17
C LYS A 459 -16.33 13.97 29.45
N ASN A 460 -16.18 14.92 28.52
CA ASN A 460 -17.29 15.59 27.88
C ASN A 460 -17.35 15.23 26.39
N MET A 461 -18.56 15.02 25.88
CA MET A 461 -18.80 14.83 24.45
C MET A 461 -18.55 16.14 23.69
N ASP A 462 -17.93 16.03 22.52
CA ASP A 462 -17.87 17.15 21.58
C ASP A 462 -19.18 17.29 20.81
N SER A 463 -19.47 18.49 20.32
CA SER A 463 -20.60 18.67 19.40
C SER A 463 -20.27 18.07 18.03
N LEU A 464 -20.83 16.90 17.71
CA LEU A 464 -20.64 16.24 16.41
C LEU A 464 -21.23 17.05 15.25
N LEU A 465 -22.28 17.84 15.50
CA LEU A 465 -22.93 18.72 14.51
C LEU A 465 -22.01 19.84 13.99
N ARG A 466 -20.99 20.21 14.76
CA ARG A 466 -19.99 21.22 14.36
C ARG A 466 -18.82 20.60 13.59
N GLN A 467 -18.69 19.28 13.68
CA GLN A 467 -17.59 18.57 13.05
C GLN A 467 -17.81 18.45 11.56
N ARG A 468 -16.70 18.33 10.85
CA ARG A 468 -16.68 18.04 9.44
C ARG A 468 -15.52 17.12 9.13
N VAL A 469 -15.67 16.38 8.05
CA VAL A 469 -14.59 15.59 7.48
C VAL A 469 -13.83 16.44 6.47
N THR A 470 -12.50 16.34 6.53
CA THR A 470 -11.58 17.06 5.67
C THR A 470 -10.49 16.13 5.20
N ASN A 471 -10.22 16.14 3.90
CA ASN A 471 -9.06 15.46 3.34
C ASN A 471 -8.03 16.49 2.86
N GLY A 472 -6.78 16.08 2.75
CA GLY A 472 -5.70 16.93 2.26
C GLY A 472 -4.34 16.27 2.35
N VAL A 473 -3.30 17.03 2.01
CA VAL A 473 -1.91 16.59 2.08
C VAL A 473 -1.15 17.53 3.00
N ILE A 474 -0.35 17.02 3.92
CA ILE A 474 0.54 17.87 4.72
C ILE A 474 1.49 18.61 3.78
N ALA A 475 1.47 19.94 3.85
CA ALA A 475 2.19 20.79 2.92
C ALA A 475 3.70 20.48 2.90
N PRO A 476 4.39 20.66 1.77
CA PRO A 476 5.84 20.56 1.74
C PRO A 476 6.48 21.74 2.48
N GLY A 477 7.48 21.47 3.31
CA GLY A 477 8.29 22.51 3.96
C GLY A 477 8.56 22.26 5.44
N PRO A 478 9.55 22.96 6.03
CA PRO A 478 9.99 22.75 7.40
C PRO A 478 8.98 23.23 8.46
N ASN A 479 8.02 24.08 8.09
CA ASN A 479 7.04 24.67 9.01
C ASN A 479 5.64 24.04 8.91
N SER A 480 5.48 23.02 8.07
CA SER A 480 4.21 22.35 7.81
C SER A 480 3.75 21.47 8.96
N ILE A 481 4.68 21.04 9.81
CA ILE A 481 4.41 20.32 11.05
C ILE A 481 5.22 21.06 12.12
N ARG A 482 4.54 21.67 13.09
CA ARG A 482 5.21 22.49 14.10
C ARG A 482 4.50 22.39 15.44
N GLN A 483 5.28 22.41 16.51
CA GLN A 483 4.75 22.59 17.85
C GLN A 483 4.74 24.09 18.16
N ASP A 484 3.55 24.69 18.14
CA ASP A 484 3.35 26.08 18.53
C ASP A 484 3.36 26.21 20.05
N ARG A 485 3.96 27.28 20.57
CA ARG A 485 4.11 27.51 22.02
C ARG A 485 2.78 27.64 22.76
N TYR A 486 1.74 28.14 22.09
CA TYR A 486 0.44 28.44 22.70
C TYR A 486 -0.66 27.50 22.22
N ALA A 487 -0.60 27.07 20.96
CA ALA A 487 -1.59 26.14 20.39
C ALA A 487 -1.18 24.67 20.54
N GLY A 488 0.10 24.36 20.73
CA GLY A 488 0.60 22.98 20.69
C GLY A 488 0.84 22.49 19.26
N TRP A 489 0.78 21.19 19.02
CA TRP A 489 1.04 20.61 17.71
C TRP A 489 0.06 21.10 16.65
N THR A 490 0.60 21.60 15.54
CA THR A 490 -0.17 22.08 14.39
C THR A 490 0.41 21.57 13.08
N ILE A 491 -0.47 21.33 12.11
CA ILE A 491 -0.12 20.98 10.74
C ILE A 491 -0.72 21.96 9.74
N GLU A 492 -0.04 22.17 8.63
CA GLU A 492 -0.55 22.90 7.47
C GLU A 492 -0.91 21.90 6.37
N LEU A 493 -2.15 21.96 5.90
CA LEU A 493 -2.69 21.15 4.83
C LEU A 493 -2.77 21.95 3.54
N THR A 494 -2.29 21.36 2.44
CA THR A 494 -2.53 21.80 1.07
C THR A 494 -3.49 20.83 0.38
N ASN A 495 -4.10 21.29 -0.71
CA ASN A 495 -5.11 20.55 -1.48
C ASN A 495 -6.26 20.06 -0.57
N ALA A 496 -6.61 20.87 0.43
CA ALA A 496 -7.61 20.51 1.40
C ALA A 496 -9.01 20.53 0.77
N ARG A 497 -9.88 19.61 1.20
CA ARG A 497 -11.27 19.50 0.76
C ARG A 497 -12.14 19.20 1.96
N ASP A 498 -13.25 19.91 2.11
CA ASP A 498 -14.25 19.61 3.16
C ASP A 498 -15.39 18.79 2.55
N TRP A 499 -15.85 17.75 3.24
CA TRP A 499 -17.13 17.12 2.90
C TRP A 499 -18.28 18.08 3.20
N SER A 500 -19.24 18.16 2.27
CA SER A 500 -20.47 18.92 2.45
C SER A 500 -21.67 17.98 2.48
N SER A 501 -22.18 17.67 3.66
CA SER A 501 -23.38 16.85 3.87
C SER A 501 -24.58 17.41 3.10
N ALA A 502 -24.76 18.73 3.11
CA ALA A 502 -25.85 19.41 2.40
C ALA A 502 -25.84 19.19 0.88
N LYS A 503 -24.66 18.95 0.30
CA LYS A 503 -24.49 18.72 -1.14
C LYS A 503 -24.13 17.27 -1.49
N ALA A 504 -23.88 16.44 -0.47
CA ALA A 504 -23.30 15.11 -0.55
C ALA A 504 -22.07 15.06 -1.48
N GLN A 505 -21.13 16.02 -1.33
CA GLN A 505 -19.94 16.11 -2.18
C GLN A 505 -18.73 16.74 -1.47
N TRP A 506 -17.53 16.37 -1.93
CA TRP A 506 -16.27 17.03 -1.56
C TRP A 506 -16.15 18.44 -2.15
N MET A 507 -15.89 19.42 -1.29
CA MET A 507 -15.74 20.82 -1.64
C MET A 507 -14.28 21.25 -1.49
N GLU A 508 -13.63 21.60 -2.60
CA GLU A 508 -12.23 22.05 -2.59
C GLU A 508 -12.04 23.37 -1.82
N LYS A 509 -10.93 23.47 -1.09
CA LYS A 509 -10.44 24.72 -0.52
C LYS A 509 -9.54 25.42 -1.53
N ASN A 510 -9.65 26.74 -1.59
CA ASN A 510 -8.79 27.61 -2.40
C ASN A 510 -7.53 28.09 -1.65
N ALA A 511 -7.33 27.65 -0.41
CA ALA A 511 -6.22 28.04 0.44
C ALA A 511 -5.75 26.88 1.32
N ASN A 512 -4.54 27.00 1.85
CA ASN A 512 -4.02 26.06 2.84
C ASN A 512 -4.80 26.17 4.15
N LEU A 513 -4.88 25.06 4.89
CA LEU A 513 -5.61 24.96 6.14
C LEU A 513 -4.66 24.60 7.29
N ASN A 514 -4.68 25.38 8.36
CA ASN A 514 -3.96 25.04 9.59
C ASN A 514 -4.88 24.24 10.51
N ILE A 515 -4.37 23.14 11.05
CA ILE A 515 -5.08 22.24 11.97
C ILE A 515 -4.25 22.03 13.23
N ASN A 516 -4.91 22.04 14.38
CA ASN A 516 -4.33 21.65 15.65
C ASN A 516 -4.57 20.17 15.96
N LEU A 517 -3.55 19.52 16.52
CA LEU A 517 -3.54 18.09 16.80
C LEU A 517 -3.50 17.74 18.30
N GLU A 518 -3.51 18.72 19.21
CA GLU A 518 -3.46 18.45 20.66
C GLU A 518 -4.63 17.60 21.17
N LYS A 519 -5.74 17.60 20.42
CA LYS A 519 -6.96 16.85 20.76
C LYS A 519 -7.30 15.78 19.73
N ALA A 520 -6.31 15.34 18.96
CA ALA A 520 -6.52 14.41 17.87
C ALA A 520 -6.03 13.00 18.22
N LEU A 521 -6.88 12.00 17.96
CA LEU A 521 -6.45 10.63 17.79
C LEU A 521 -5.79 10.49 16.41
N ILE A 522 -4.49 10.26 16.35
CA ILE A 522 -3.73 10.16 15.09
C ILE A 522 -3.41 8.70 14.82
N ILE A 523 -3.82 8.21 13.65
CA ILE A 523 -3.73 6.81 13.25
C ILE A 523 -2.90 6.71 11.97
N LYS A 524 -1.94 5.78 11.94
CA LYS A 524 -1.17 5.42 10.76
C LYS A 524 -0.96 3.91 10.74
N ASP A 525 -1.26 3.27 9.61
CA ASP A 525 -1.16 1.82 9.45
C ASP A 525 -1.92 1.03 10.53
N GLY A 526 -3.10 1.53 10.92
CA GLY A 526 -3.96 0.91 11.94
C GLY A 526 -3.53 1.11 13.39
N LYS A 527 -2.44 1.85 13.65
CA LYS A 527 -1.91 2.09 15.00
C LYS A 527 -1.95 3.55 15.38
N GLN A 528 -2.06 3.85 16.67
CA GLN A 528 -1.96 5.22 17.15
C GLN A 528 -0.50 5.70 17.05
N ILE A 529 -0.30 6.89 16.50
CA ILE A 529 1.00 7.57 16.41
C ILE A 529 0.95 8.93 17.09
N GLN A 530 2.11 9.55 17.26
CA GLN A 530 2.21 10.90 17.80
C GLN A 530 2.35 11.94 16.68
N PRO A 531 2.07 13.24 16.94
CA PRO A 531 2.18 14.27 15.91
C PRO A 531 3.56 14.37 15.24
N TYR A 532 4.64 14.05 15.96
CA TYR A 532 6.01 14.08 15.43
C TYR A 532 6.34 12.93 14.48
N ASP A 533 5.49 11.89 14.39
CA ASP A 533 5.64 10.78 13.44
C ASP A 533 5.07 11.11 12.06
N LEU A 534 4.34 12.22 11.94
CA LEU A 534 3.81 12.75 10.69
C LEU A 534 4.93 13.30 9.80
N LYS A 535 4.73 13.23 8.48
CA LYS A 535 5.70 13.71 7.49
C LYS A 535 5.03 14.64 6.48
N ALA A 536 5.79 15.60 5.97
CA ALA A 536 5.35 16.37 4.81
C ALA A 536 5.05 15.42 3.64
N GLY A 537 3.94 15.67 2.93
CA GLY A 537 3.44 14.76 1.89
C GLY A 537 2.57 13.61 2.41
N ASP A 538 2.44 13.40 3.73
CA ASP A 538 1.43 12.48 4.26
C ASP A 538 0.04 12.98 3.85
N ARG A 539 -0.74 12.11 3.22
CA ARG A 539 -2.14 12.36 2.91
C ARG A 539 -2.98 12.01 4.13
N ILE A 540 -4.02 12.78 4.39
CA ILE A 540 -4.78 12.71 5.63
C ILE A 540 -6.28 12.70 5.35
N TYR A 541 -6.98 11.87 6.12
CA TYR A 541 -8.42 11.90 6.31
C TYR A 541 -8.69 12.36 7.74
N LEU A 542 -9.41 13.46 7.93
CA LEU A 542 -9.49 14.16 9.22
C LEU A 542 -10.94 14.48 9.58
N VAL A 543 -11.37 14.03 10.75
CA VAL A 543 -12.53 14.60 11.45
C VAL A 543 -12.04 15.79 12.28
N ARG A 544 -12.64 16.96 12.10
CA ARG A 544 -12.27 18.18 12.84
C ARG A 544 -13.47 19.02 13.26
N ASP A 545 -13.33 19.71 14.38
CA ASP A 545 -14.17 20.84 14.77
C ASP A 545 -13.38 22.13 14.52
N ASP A 546 -13.66 22.74 13.37
CA ASP A 546 -12.98 23.94 12.88
C ASP A 546 -11.44 23.78 12.88
N PHE A 547 -10.71 24.49 13.74
CA PHE A 547 -9.25 24.41 13.86
C PHE A 547 -8.76 23.12 14.51
N TYR A 548 -9.58 22.43 15.31
CA TYR A 548 -9.15 21.30 16.15
C TYR A 548 -9.45 19.96 15.47
N GLY A 549 -8.39 19.19 15.20
CA GLY A 549 -8.52 17.79 14.79
C GLY A 549 -9.05 16.91 15.93
N LYS A 550 -9.85 15.90 15.58
CA LYS A 550 -10.45 14.92 16.49
C LYS A 550 -9.96 13.51 16.19
N VAL A 551 -10.03 13.12 14.92
CA VAL A 551 -9.50 11.84 14.43
C VAL A 551 -8.78 12.12 13.11
N LEU A 552 -7.49 11.81 13.04
CA LEU A 552 -6.67 11.94 11.84
C LEU A 552 -6.19 10.55 11.43
N ILE A 553 -6.48 10.13 10.20
CA ILE A 553 -5.96 8.91 9.60
C ILE A 553 -4.96 9.30 8.50
N VAL A 554 -3.74 8.79 8.59
CA VAL A 554 -2.72 8.91 7.55
C VAL A 554 -2.94 7.85 6.47
N LYS A 555 -2.80 8.25 5.22
CA LYS A 555 -3.25 7.51 4.04
C LYS A 555 -2.13 7.00 3.12
#